data_AF-A0A139PLP2-F1
#
_entry.id   AF-A0A139PLP2-F1
#
_cell.length_a   1.000
_cell.length_b   1.000
_cell.length_c   1.000
_cell.angle_alpha   90.00
_cell.angle_beta   90.00
_cell.angle_gamma   90.00
#
_symmetry.space_group_name_H-M   'P 1'
#
loop_
_entity.id
_entity.type
_entity.pdbx_description
1 polymer ?
#
loop_
_entity_poly.entity_id
_entity_poly.type
_entity_poly.pdbx_seq_one_letter_code
_entity_poly.pdbx_strand_id
1 'polypeptide(L)'
;MRIVTPYIPDKKVIQLVTRGAYPDLLSAGVRIYEYSPGFLHSKQMLVDGEAATVGTINFDYRSLLHHYENAVLLYRTQSIIDIERDFEKIFKVSREIYPHTIKTSWYQSLIKEIVQLFAPML
;
A
#
# COMPACT_ATOMS: atom_id res chain seq x y z
N MET A 1 -8.46 5.43 -8.57
CA MET A 1 -8.02 4.78 -7.32
C MET A 1 -6.74 5.46 -6.82
N ARG A 2 -6.62 5.71 -5.51
CA ARG A 2 -5.41 6.26 -4.87
C ARG A 2 -4.89 5.23 -3.87
N ILE A 3 -3.60 4.93 -3.91
CA ILE A 3 -2.93 4.03 -2.96
C ILE A 3 -1.85 4.83 -2.24
N VAL A 4 -1.74 4.65 -0.93
CA VAL A 4 -0.63 5.17 -0.14
C VAL A 4 0.16 4.02 0.48
N THR A 5 1.49 4.09 0.38
CA THR A 5 2.44 3.15 0.96
C THR A 5 3.46 3.90 1.82
N PRO A 6 4.16 3.24 2.76
CA PRO A 6 5.19 3.90 3.55
C PRO A 6 6.43 4.25 2.72
N TYR A 7 6.94 5.48 2.82
CA TYR A 7 8.28 5.84 2.34
C TYR A 7 9.36 5.28 3.26
N ILE A 8 9.11 5.29 4.58
CA ILE A 8 9.98 4.73 5.61
C ILE A 8 9.48 3.32 5.91
N PRO A 9 10.09 2.26 5.35
CA PRO A 9 9.61 0.90 5.56
C PRO A 9 10.11 0.33 6.89
N ASP A 10 9.40 -0.68 7.40
CA ASP A 10 9.92 -1.56 8.45
C ASP A 10 11.08 -2.42 7.91
N LYS A 11 10.93 -2.96 6.68
CA LYS A 11 11.94 -3.78 6.00
C LYS A 11 12.20 -3.28 4.58
N LYS A 12 13.45 -2.92 4.29
CA LYS A 12 13.87 -2.41 2.97
C LYS A 12 13.62 -3.40 1.82
N VAL A 13 13.74 -4.70 2.09
CA VAL A 13 13.49 -5.75 1.09
C VAL A 13 12.02 -5.77 0.66
N ILE A 14 11.09 -5.61 1.61
CA ILE A 14 9.66 -5.56 1.30
C ILE A 14 9.33 -4.31 0.47
N GLN A 15 9.91 -3.15 0.82
CA GLN A 15 9.73 -1.93 0.04
C GLN A 15 10.17 -2.10 -1.43
N LEU A 16 11.23 -2.87 -1.67
CA LEU A 16 11.71 -3.15 -3.01
C LEU A 16 10.69 -3.95 -3.82
N VAL A 17 10.09 -4.98 -3.20
CA VAL A 17 9.01 -5.77 -3.82
C VAL A 17 7.78 -4.91 -4.07
N THR A 18 7.37 -4.10 -3.09
CA THR A 18 6.23 -3.18 -3.21
C THR A 18 6.42 -2.20 -4.38
N ARG A 19 7.57 -1.52 -4.46
CA ARG A 19 7.90 -0.63 -5.58
C ARG A 19 7.99 -1.37 -6.92
N GLY A 20 8.31 -2.66 -6.89
CA GLY A 20 8.33 -3.54 -8.05
C GLY A 20 6.96 -3.73 -8.72
N ALA A 21 5.86 -3.51 -8.00
CA ALA A 21 4.49 -3.56 -8.51
C ALA A 21 3.96 -2.19 -9.00
N TYR A 22 4.66 -1.09 -8.70
CA TYR A 22 4.21 0.25 -9.08
C TYR A 22 4.08 0.46 -10.60
N PRO A 23 4.99 -0.03 -11.47
CA PRO A 23 4.86 0.18 -12.92
C PRO A 23 3.52 -0.33 -13.47
N ASP A 24 3.12 -1.54 -13.10
CA ASP A 24 1.87 -2.16 -13.55
C ASP A 24 0.66 -1.37 -13.05
N LEU A 25 0.64 -1.00 -11.76
CA LEU A 25 -0.42 -0.20 -11.15
C LEU A 25 -0.52 1.20 -11.78
N LEU A 26 0.60 1.87 -12.01
CA LEU A 26 0.64 3.19 -12.67
C LEU A 26 0.11 3.10 -14.10
N SER A 27 0.47 2.05 -14.85
CA SER A 27 -0.05 1.81 -16.20
C SER A 27 -1.56 1.57 -16.24
N ALA A 28 -2.12 1.01 -15.16
CA ALA A 28 -3.56 0.80 -14.97
C ALA A 28 -4.30 2.06 -14.49
N GLY A 29 -3.61 3.21 -14.36
CA GLY A 29 -4.21 4.49 -13.96
C GLY A 29 -4.35 4.66 -12.43
N VAL A 30 -3.68 3.82 -11.63
CA VAL A 30 -3.64 3.98 -10.17
C VAL A 30 -2.67 5.10 -9.81
N ARG A 31 -3.10 6.02 -8.94
CA ARG A 31 -2.22 7.06 -8.37
C ARG A 31 -1.59 6.54 -7.09
N ILE A 32 -0.26 6.52 -7.04
CA ILE A 32 0.51 5.97 -5.91
C ILE A 32 1.17 7.10 -5.14
N TYR A 33 1.09 7.05 -3.82
CA TYR A 33 1.67 8.02 -2.90
C TYR A 33 2.58 7.31 -1.88
N GLU A 34 3.73 7.90 -1.57
CA GLU A 34 4.61 7.44 -0.49
C GLU A 34 4.56 8.40 0.70
N TYR A 35 4.14 7.90 1.87
CA TYR A 35 4.06 8.67 3.10
C TYR A 35 5.45 8.88 3.72
N SER A 36 5.94 10.12 3.70
CA SER A 36 7.28 10.50 4.18
C SER A 36 7.42 10.92 5.65
N PRO A 37 6.39 11.43 6.37
CA PRO A 37 6.60 11.95 7.73
C PRO A 37 6.95 10.89 8.79
N GLY A 38 6.73 9.60 8.53
CA GLY A 38 6.96 8.55 9.51
C GLY A 38 6.64 7.15 8.97
N PHE A 39 6.50 6.19 9.89
CA PHE A 39 6.06 4.83 9.54
C PHE A 39 4.53 4.76 9.43
N LEU A 40 4.02 4.41 8.25
CA LEU A 40 2.60 4.18 8.02
C LEU A 40 2.29 2.69 8.17
N HIS A 41 1.67 2.30 9.28
CA HIS A 41 1.25 0.92 9.55
C HIS A 41 -0.25 0.68 9.39
N SER A 42 -0.99 1.71 8.98
CA SER A 42 -2.44 1.64 8.80
C SER A 42 -2.79 0.75 7.60
N LYS A 43 -3.82 -0.08 7.75
CA LYS A 43 -4.33 -0.99 6.72
C LYS A 43 -5.83 -0.73 6.60
N GLN A 44 -6.16 0.13 5.66
CA GLN A 44 -7.51 0.64 5.48
C GLN A 44 -7.83 0.77 4.00
N MET A 45 -9.10 0.58 3.66
CA MET A 45 -9.63 0.86 2.33
C MET A 45 -10.89 1.72 2.50
N LEU A 46 -11.06 2.71 1.63
CA LEU A 46 -12.25 3.55 1.56
C LEU A 46 -12.78 3.50 0.12
N VAL A 47 -14.06 3.18 -0.04
CA VAL A 47 -14.72 3.03 -1.33
C VAL A 47 -15.92 3.96 -1.39
N ASP A 48 -15.88 4.88 -2.37
CA ASP A 48 -16.93 5.82 -2.75
C ASP A 48 -17.53 6.67 -1.61
N GLY A 49 -16.83 6.79 -0.47
CA GLY A 49 -17.36 7.46 0.72
C GLY A 49 -18.50 6.71 1.42
N GLU A 50 -18.78 5.47 1.03
CA GLU A 50 -19.90 4.67 1.55
C GLU A 50 -19.47 3.44 2.34
N ALA A 51 -18.31 2.86 2.01
CA ALA A 51 -17.78 1.68 2.68
C ALA A 51 -16.31 1.88 3.05
N ALA A 52 -15.91 1.41 4.23
CA ALA A 52 -14.51 1.37 4.63
C ALA A 52 -14.17 0.06 5.33
N THR A 53 -12.94 -0.40 5.16
CA THR A 53 -12.38 -1.50 5.95
C THR A 53 -11.23 -1.00 6.79
N VAL A 54 -11.14 -1.48 8.03
CA VAL A 54 -10.02 -1.22 8.94
C VAL A 54 -9.65 -2.55 9.60
N GLY A 55 -8.38 -2.93 9.55
CA GLY A 55 -7.97 -4.22 10.10
C GLY A 55 -6.47 -4.50 10.04
N THR A 56 -6.15 -5.78 10.08
CA THR A 56 -4.77 -6.30 10.03
C THR A 56 -4.34 -6.75 8.64
N ILE A 57 -5.27 -6.83 7.69
CA ILE A 57 -5.07 -7.33 6.32
C ILE A 57 -4.09 -6.46 5.54
N ASN A 58 -2.94 -7.02 5.16
CA ASN A 58 -2.11 -6.46 4.10
C ASN A 58 -2.61 -6.94 2.73
N PHE A 59 -2.36 -6.15 1.68
CA PHE A 59 -2.64 -6.54 0.30
C PHE A 59 -1.50 -7.36 -0.29
N ASP A 60 -1.24 -8.52 0.31
CA ASP A 60 -0.27 -9.51 -0.16
C ASP A 60 -0.84 -10.94 -0.09
N TYR A 61 -0.18 -11.87 -0.77
CA TYR A 61 -0.63 -13.25 -0.89
C TYR A 61 -0.81 -13.92 0.48
N ARG A 62 0.09 -13.64 1.43
CA ARG A 62 0.11 -14.32 2.72
C ARG A 62 -1.05 -13.85 3.60
N SER A 63 -1.28 -12.54 3.69
CA SER A 63 -2.42 -11.97 4.42
C SER A 63 -3.76 -12.43 3.83
N LEU A 64 -3.86 -12.56 2.50
CA LEU A 64 -5.12 -12.90 1.84
C LEU A 64 -5.46 -14.40 1.85
N LEU A 65 -4.48 -15.29 1.97
CA LEU A 65 -4.71 -16.75 1.82
C LEU A 65 -4.26 -17.59 3.01
N HIS A 66 -3.29 -17.14 3.80
CA HIS A 66 -2.67 -17.97 4.83
C HIS A 66 -2.90 -17.44 6.25
N HIS A 67 -2.90 -16.12 6.43
CA HIS A 67 -3.07 -15.55 7.75
C HIS A 67 -4.54 -15.51 8.18
N TYR A 68 -4.75 -15.68 9.47
CA TYR A 68 -5.99 -15.30 10.14
C TYR A 68 -5.98 -13.80 10.38
N GLU A 69 -6.45 -13.07 9.38
CA GLU A 69 -6.61 -11.62 9.49
C GLU A 69 -7.96 -11.26 10.09
N ASN A 70 -8.03 -10.09 10.75
CA ASN A 70 -9.28 -9.53 11.24
C ASN A 70 -9.47 -8.12 10.68
N ALA A 71 -10.68 -7.83 10.23
CA ALA A 71 -11.06 -6.50 9.76
C ALA A 71 -12.53 -6.22 10.07
N VAL A 72 -12.83 -4.95 10.31
CA VAL A 72 -14.19 -4.44 10.45
C VAL A 72 -14.59 -3.78 9.14
N LEU A 73 -15.75 -4.19 8.61
CA LEU A 73 -16.42 -3.50 7.51
C LEU A 73 -17.35 -2.44 8.10
N LEU A 74 -17.09 -1.19 7.75
CA LEU A 74 -17.94 -0.04 8.06
C LEU A 74 -18.74 0.29 6.81
N TYR A 75 -20.06 0.35 6.92
CA TYR A 75 -20.94 0.70 5.82
C TYR A 75 -21.90 1.80 6.23
N ARG A 76 -21.83 2.95 5.54
CA ARG A 76 -22.64 4.16 5.79
C ARG A 76 -22.66 4.60 7.25
N THR A 77 -21.51 4.50 7.93
CA THR A 77 -21.34 4.95 9.31
C THR A 77 -20.69 6.32 9.36
N GLN A 78 -20.91 7.06 10.45
CA GLN A 78 -20.31 8.39 10.65
C GLN A 78 -18.77 8.35 10.65
N SER A 79 -18.16 7.24 11.09
CA SER A 79 -16.71 7.05 11.14
C SER A 79 -16.05 7.13 9.75
N ILE A 80 -16.79 6.89 8.67
CA ILE A 80 -16.27 6.99 7.31
C ILE A 80 -15.80 8.42 6.99
N ILE A 81 -16.49 9.44 7.51
CA ILE A 81 -16.12 10.84 7.31
C ILE A 81 -14.76 11.15 7.96
N ASP A 82 -14.47 10.55 9.12
CA ASP A 82 -13.18 10.73 9.80
C ASP A 82 -12.06 10.00 9.06
N ILE A 83 -12.33 8.78 8.56
CA ILE A 83 -11.40 8.01 7.72
C ILE A 83 -11.07 8.79 6.43
N GLU A 84 -12.07 9.36 5.76
CA GLU A 84 -11.87 10.18 4.56
C GLU A 84 -10.98 11.40 4.84
N ARG A 85 -11.26 12.12 5.93
CA ARG A 85 -10.43 13.26 6.37
C ARG A 85 -8.99 12.84 6.64
N ASP A 86 -8.77 11.67 7.24
CA ASP A 86 -7.44 11.15 7.52
C ASP A 86 -6.70 10.76 6.24
N PHE A 87 -7.38 10.15 5.26
CA PHE A 87 -6.81 9.94 3.92
C PHE A 87 -6.40 11.26 3.27
N GLU A 88 -7.26 12.28 3.30
CA GLU A 88 -6.93 13.59 2.73
C GLU A 88 -5.72 14.25 3.42
N LYS A 89 -5.57 14.11 4.74
CA LYS A 89 -4.36 14.56 5.45
C LYS A 89 -3.13 13.77 5.01
N ILE A 90 -3.24 12.44 4.93
CA ILE A 90 -2.15 11.56 4.52
C ILE A 90 -1.68 11.91 3.11
N PHE A 91 -2.59 12.09 2.14
CA PHE A 91 -2.23 12.42 0.77
C PHE A 91 -1.55 13.80 0.65
N LYS A 92 -1.94 14.79 1.47
CA LYS A 92 -1.30 16.12 1.48
C LYS A 92 0.18 16.11 1.89
N VAL A 93 0.56 15.18 2.77
CA VAL A 93 1.93 15.05 3.29
C VAL A 93 2.70 13.90 2.63
N SER A 94 2.10 13.22 1.66
CA SER A 94 2.73 12.13 0.92
C SER A 94 3.26 12.61 -0.43
N ARG A 95 4.29 11.94 -0.93
CA ARG A 95 4.85 12.21 -2.25
C ARG A 95 4.17 11.34 -3.30
N GLU A 96 3.60 11.95 -4.33
CA GLU A 96 3.08 11.21 -5.49
C GLU A 96 4.23 10.61 -6.32
N ILE A 97 4.07 9.34 -6.70
CA ILE A 97 5.05 8.58 -7.46
C ILE A 97 4.64 8.54 -8.93
N TYR A 98 5.59 8.87 -9.79
CA TYR A 98 5.44 8.79 -11.24
C TYR A 98 6.38 7.73 -11.82
N PRO A 99 6.13 7.20 -13.03
CA PRO A 99 6.97 6.17 -13.64
C PRO A 99 8.46 6.51 -13.69
N HIS A 100 8.80 7.78 -13.92
CA HIS A 100 10.19 8.27 -13.98
C HIS A 100 10.83 8.48 -12.59
N THR A 101 10.05 8.42 -11.51
CA THR A 101 10.52 8.65 -10.13
C THR A 101 11.22 7.43 -9.57
N ILE A 102 10.92 6.23 -10.08
CA ILE A 102 11.48 4.97 -9.59
C ILE A 102 12.71 4.63 -10.43
N LYS A 103 13.90 4.73 -9.82
CA LYS A 103 15.13 4.21 -10.40
C LYS A 103 15.47 2.90 -9.71
N THR A 104 15.30 1.80 -10.43
CA THR A 104 15.65 0.46 -9.94
C THR A 104 16.96 0.03 -10.57
N SER A 105 17.94 -0.33 -9.75
CA SER A 105 19.20 -0.91 -10.23
C SER A 105 18.99 -2.36 -10.68
N TRP A 106 19.85 -2.87 -11.56
CA TRP A 106 19.74 -4.26 -12.05
C TRP A 106 19.75 -5.31 -10.92
N TYR A 107 20.56 -5.11 -9.88
CA TYR A 107 20.64 -6.02 -8.73
C TYR A 107 19.36 -5.96 -7.86
N GLN A 108 18.69 -4.81 -7.83
CA GLN A 108 17.42 -4.65 -7.14
C GLN A 108 16.31 -5.41 -7.88
N SER A 109 16.32 -5.40 -9.21
CA SER A 109 15.43 -6.24 -10.00
C SER A 109 15.69 -7.73 -9.74
N LEU A 110 16.96 -8.16 -9.67
CA LEU A 110 17.29 -9.56 -9.35
C LEU A 110 16.80 -9.97 -7.95
N ILE A 111 17.05 -9.12 -6.93
CA ILE A 111 16.58 -9.38 -5.56
C ILE A 111 15.04 -9.45 -5.53
N LYS A 112 14.35 -8.56 -6.24
CA LYS A 112 12.88 -8.60 -6.36
C LYS A 112 12.40 -9.95 -6.88
N GLU A 113 12.94 -10.42 -8.00
CA GLU A 113 12.51 -11.70 -8.61
C GLU A 113 12.73 -12.88 -7.66
N ILE A 114 13.90 -12.94 -7.00
CA ILE A 114 14.18 -13.99 -6.00
C ILE A 114 13.20 -13.92 -4.84
N VAL A 115 12.94 -12.74 -4.31
CA VAL A 115 12.03 -12.53 -3.18
C VAL A 115 10.58 -12.86 -3.58
N GLN A 116 10.18 -12.57 -4.82
CA GLN A 116 8.84 -12.90 -5.33
C GLN A 116 8.58 -14.41 -5.44
N LEU A 117 9.60 -15.23 -5.73
CA LEU A 117 9.48 -16.69 -5.68
C LEU A 117 9.06 -17.18 -4.27
N PHE A 118 9.45 -16.45 -3.24
CA PHE A 118 9.10 -16.73 -1.85
C PHE A 118 7.93 -15.89 -1.34
N ALA A 119 7.25 -15.11 -2.19
CA ALA A 119 6.12 -14.27 -1.81
C ALA A 119 5.02 -15.03 -1.01
N PRO A 120 4.66 -16.29 -1.34
CA PRO A 120 3.69 -17.03 -0.53
C PRO A 120 4.14 -17.27 0.92
N MET A 121 5.45 -17.29 1.15
CA MET A 121 6.06 -17.50 2.46
C MET A 121 6.51 -16.20 3.13
N LEU A 122 6.34 -15.02 2.51
CA LEU A 122 6.91 -13.71 2.92
C LEU A 122 5.94 -12.66 3.42
#